data_AF-A0A9W4ZEI4-F1
#
_entry.id   AF-A0A9W4ZEI4-F1
#
_cell.length_a   1.000
_cell.length_b   1.000
_cell.length_c   1.000
_cell.angle_alpha   90.00
_cell.angle_beta   90.00
_cell.angle_gamma   90.00
#
_symmetry.space_group_name_H-M   'P 1'
#
loop_
_entity.id
_entity.type
_entity.pdbx_description
1 polymer ?
#
loop_
_entity_poly.entity_id
_entity_poly.type
_entity_poly.pdbx_seq_one_letter_code
_entity_poly.pdbx_strand_id
1 'polypeptide(L)'
;MSLRMIFRHGSRKTSDLRQIRNIGVDLDFYKLGLTREHVMEELNRLVAKGTIPCPNVTLHGRGMQLIYSISGGAAPIMGYKAQYITNHFIKALMHLGADGACSDLSRVFRLPHSVHSKTGKKIEVDIWTKREYQLMELYEYVPPMEKKHPTKRKGIIQTFPAPKGVMTLYSLNTARKVDLEKIVEMRKGEIDHRHDMTYIYAFTTALIVKHQGATVEMTLQLNDRFTDPQKTREVERTAKDA
;
A
#
# COMPACT_ATOMS: atom_id res chain seq x y z
N MET A 1 37.22 13.70 -4.35
CA MET A 1 35.93 12.99 -4.22
C MET A 1 35.07 13.29 -5.44
N SER A 2 34.72 12.27 -6.23
CA SER A 2 33.72 12.43 -7.30
C SER A 2 32.34 12.39 -6.66
N LEU A 3 31.62 13.51 -6.68
CA LEU A 3 30.25 13.62 -6.15
C LEU A 3 29.19 13.02 -7.09
N ARG A 4 29.59 12.45 -8.23
CA ARG A 4 28.66 11.94 -9.25
C ARG A 4 28.21 10.51 -8.96
N MET A 5 26.89 10.32 -8.91
CA MET A 5 26.27 9.01 -9.07
C MET A 5 26.33 8.58 -10.55
N ILE A 6 26.42 7.27 -10.78
CA ILE A 6 26.47 6.70 -12.14
C ILE A 6 25.07 6.16 -12.47
N PHE A 7 24.48 6.67 -13.55
CA PHE A 7 23.19 6.21 -14.09
C PHE A 7 23.39 5.55 -15.47
N ARG A 8 22.39 4.80 -15.94
CA ARG A 8 22.32 4.39 -17.36
C ARG A 8 22.16 5.65 -18.24
N HIS A 9 22.85 5.69 -19.39
CA HIS A 9 22.88 6.87 -20.27
C HIS A 9 21.47 7.37 -20.59
N GLY A 10 21.18 8.64 -20.30
CA GLY A 10 19.90 9.30 -20.59
C GLY A 10 18.79 9.16 -19.54
N SER A 11 18.98 8.43 -18.42
CA SER A 11 17.96 8.31 -17.36
C SER A 11 18.44 8.85 -16.01
N ARG A 12 17.48 9.35 -15.21
CA ARG A 12 17.66 9.88 -13.85
C ARG A 12 16.74 9.22 -12.82
N LYS A 13 16.05 8.14 -13.21
CA LYS A 13 15.16 7.41 -12.30
C LYS A 13 15.98 6.59 -11.33
N THR A 14 15.50 6.43 -10.09
CA THR A 14 16.12 5.56 -9.08
C THR A 14 16.30 4.11 -9.58
N SER A 15 15.43 3.66 -10.50
CA SER A 15 15.52 2.35 -11.17
C SER A 15 16.72 2.18 -12.10
N ASP A 16 17.34 3.27 -12.57
CA ASP A 16 18.46 3.27 -13.52
C ASP A 16 19.81 3.61 -12.86
N LEU A 17 19.82 3.69 -11.54
CA LEU A 17 21.01 3.92 -10.74
C LEU A 17 21.94 2.71 -10.86
N ARG A 18 23.19 2.92 -11.26
CA ARG A 18 24.22 1.86 -11.36
C ARG A 18 25.09 1.77 -10.12
N GLN A 19 25.24 2.86 -9.37
CA GLN A 19 26.03 2.89 -8.14
C GLN A 19 25.66 4.10 -7.27
N ILE A 20 25.43 3.85 -5.98
CA ILE A 20 25.20 4.90 -4.97
C ILE A 20 26.56 5.31 -4.44
N ARG A 21 26.98 6.55 -4.69
CA ARG A 21 28.29 7.05 -4.25
C ARG A 21 28.21 7.87 -2.98
N ASN A 22 27.08 8.54 -2.73
CA ASN A 22 26.92 9.40 -1.56
C ASN A 22 25.49 9.28 -1.01
N ILE A 23 25.35 9.53 0.28
CA ILE A 23 24.09 9.82 0.97
C ILE A 23 24.13 11.30 1.36
N GLY A 24 22.98 11.99 1.31
CA GLY A 24 22.93 13.34 1.84
C GLY A 24 21.59 13.73 2.42
N VAL A 25 21.65 14.73 3.29
CA VAL A 25 20.51 15.23 4.07
C VAL A 25 20.44 16.75 3.91
N ASP A 26 19.30 17.24 3.45
CA ASP A 26 19.04 18.68 3.32
C ASP A 26 18.39 19.22 4.60
N LEU A 27 18.98 20.28 5.15
CA LEU A 27 18.48 21.02 6.31
C LEU A 27 18.01 22.40 5.87
N ASP A 28 16.69 22.60 5.95
CA ASP A 28 16.04 23.90 5.72
C ASP A 28 15.81 24.62 7.05
N PHE A 29 16.85 24.72 7.88
CA PHE A 29 16.79 25.29 9.23
C PHE A 29 16.26 26.74 9.27
N TYR A 30 16.38 27.49 8.17
CA TYR A 30 15.82 28.83 8.03
C TYR A 30 14.29 28.86 8.16
N LYS A 31 13.60 27.75 7.87
CA LYS A 31 12.14 27.62 8.07
C LYS A 31 11.77 27.56 9.56
N LEU A 32 12.71 27.18 10.41
CA LEU A 32 12.57 27.09 11.85
C LEU A 32 13.11 28.33 12.58
N GLY A 33 13.60 29.34 11.85
CA GLY A 33 14.22 30.53 12.45
C GLY A 33 15.57 30.27 13.12
N LEU A 34 16.20 29.11 12.89
CA LEU A 34 17.50 28.78 13.45
C LEU A 34 18.62 29.51 12.69
N THR A 35 19.70 29.83 13.39
CA THR A 35 20.92 30.36 12.79
C THR A 35 21.86 29.24 12.36
N ARG A 36 22.81 29.55 11.47
CA ARG A 36 23.81 28.56 11.03
C ARG A 36 24.66 28.09 12.19
N GLU A 37 25.06 29.02 13.06
CA GLU A 37 25.95 28.77 14.19
C GLU A 37 25.32 27.75 15.14
N HIS A 38 24.02 27.92 15.44
CA HIS A 38 23.28 26.99 16.27
C HIS A 38 23.20 25.59 15.66
N VAL A 39 22.92 25.51 14.35
CA VAL A 39 22.87 24.22 13.64
C VAL A 39 24.24 23.54 13.64
N MET A 40 25.33 24.29 13.42
CA MET A 40 26.69 23.74 13.44
C MET A 40 27.08 23.25 14.83
N GLU A 41 26.73 23.98 15.89
CA GLU A 41 26.99 23.56 17.27
C GLU A 41 26.26 22.26 17.61
N GLU A 42 24.97 22.16 17.27
CA GLU A 42 24.19 20.95 17.52
C GLU A 42 24.68 19.78 16.66
N LEU A 43 25.08 20.00 15.41
CA LEU A 43 25.71 18.96 14.58
C LEU A 43 27.00 18.44 15.22
N ASN A 44 27.87 19.33 15.72
CA ASN A 44 29.08 18.91 16.44
C ASN A 44 28.74 18.07 17.68
N ARG A 45 27.71 18.47 18.43
CA ARG A 45 27.23 17.71 19.60
C ARG A 45 26.71 16.33 19.21
N LEU A 46 25.89 16.22 18.16
CA LEU A 46 25.34 14.95 17.68
C LEU A 46 26.43 14.00 17.18
N VAL A 47 27.45 14.53 16.50
CA VAL A 47 28.63 13.77 16.07
C VAL A 47 29.45 13.30 17.27
N ALA A 48 29.73 14.18 18.24
CA ALA A 48 30.49 13.84 19.45
C ALA A 48 29.78 12.77 20.30
N LYS A 49 28.44 12.80 20.33
CA LYS A 49 27.61 11.79 21.01
C LYS A 49 27.50 10.48 20.22
N GLY A 50 27.94 10.44 18.96
CA GLY A 50 27.77 9.29 18.07
C GLY A 50 26.32 9.06 17.62
N THR A 51 25.45 10.07 17.71
CA THR A 51 24.05 9.96 17.25
C THR A 51 23.97 9.98 15.73
N ILE A 52 24.88 10.71 15.08
CA ILE A 52 25.09 10.67 13.64
C ILE A 52 26.59 10.50 13.37
N PRO A 53 26.99 9.91 12.22
CA PRO A 53 28.38 9.90 11.82
C PRO A 53 28.84 11.32 11.46
N CYS A 54 30.15 11.55 11.49
CA CYS A 54 30.73 12.80 11.04
C CYS A 54 30.50 12.96 9.51
N PRO A 55 29.82 14.02 9.02
CA PRO A 55 29.67 14.23 7.60
C PRO A 55 31.03 14.41 6.92
N ASN A 56 31.13 14.12 5.62
CA ASN A 56 32.36 14.41 4.87
C ASN A 56 32.48 15.90 4.58
N VAL A 57 31.39 16.46 4.07
CA VAL A 57 31.30 17.83 3.60
C VAL A 57 29.91 18.37 3.93
N THR A 58 29.84 19.63 4.34
CA THR A 58 28.60 20.40 4.38
C THR A 58 28.62 21.51 3.32
N LEU A 59 27.52 21.65 2.59
CA LEU A 59 27.33 22.69 1.59
C LEU A 59 26.30 23.70 2.09
N HIS A 60 26.68 24.97 2.10
CA HIS A 60 25.88 26.03 2.71
C HIS A 60 25.35 26.98 1.64
N GLY A 61 24.07 27.33 1.77
CA GLY A 61 23.40 28.36 1.00
C GLY A 61 22.33 29.00 1.86
N ARG A 62 21.07 28.94 1.44
CA ARG A 62 19.94 29.32 2.31
C ARG A 62 19.69 28.31 3.45
N GLY A 63 19.96 27.04 3.19
CA GLY A 63 20.00 25.96 4.18
C GLY A 63 21.38 25.30 4.17
N MET A 64 21.47 24.08 4.70
CA MET A 64 22.70 23.30 4.76
C MET A 64 22.46 21.89 4.24
N GLN A 65 23.35 21.37 3.41
CA GLN A 65 23.29 20.00 2.90
C GLN A 65 24.47 19.21 3.46
N LEU A 66 24.19 18.12 4.17
CA LEU A 66 25.20 17.20 4.68
C LEU A 66 25.44 16.11 3.65
N ILE A 67 26.71 15.76 3.41
CA ILE A 67 27.10 14.73 2.45
C ILE A 67 27.99 13.70 3.12
N TYR A 68 27.65 12.43 2.92
CA TYR A 68 28.41 11.25 3.34
C TYR A 68 28.80 10.45 2.09
N SER A 69 30.09 10.29 1.84
CA SER A 69 30.61 9.54 0.70
C SER A 69 30.85 8.08 1.05
N ILE A 70 30.46 7.20 0.12
CA ILE A 70 30.55 5.75 0.25
C ILE A 70 31.75 5.26 -0.56
N SER A 71 32.73 4.69 0.14
CA SER A 71 33.92 4.09 -0.44
C SER A 71 33.56 2.91 -1.33
N GLY A 72 34.16 2.87 -2.52
CA GLY A 72 33.85 1.85 -3.52
C GLY A 72 32.42 1.92 -4.09
N GLY A 73 31.54 2.78 -3.56
CA GLY A 73 30.12 2.90 -3.90
C GLY A 73 29.30 1.66 -3.55
N ALA A 74 28.01 1.86 -3.26
CA ALA A 74 27.08 0.76 -3.02
C ALA A 74 26.38 0.32 -4.31
N ALA A 75 26.22 -1.00 -4.47
CA ALA A 75 25.46 -1.57 -5.58
C ALA A 75 23.98 -1.15 -5.49
N PRO A 76 23.26 -1.01 -6.62
CA PRO A 76 21.86 -0.58 -6.63
C PRO A 76 20.93 -1.50 -5.83
N ILE A 77 21.25 -2.79 -5.77
CA ILE A 77 20.55 -3.78 -4.95
C ILE A 77 20.58 -3.44 -3.45
N MET A 78 21.61 -2.70 -3.00
CA MET A 78 21.71 -2.21 -1.62
C MET A 78 21.03 -0.85 -1.42
N GLY A 79 20.32 -0.32 -2.43
CA GLY A 79 19.62 0.95 -2.35
C GLY A 79 18.62 1.02 -1.21
N TYR A 80 17.94 -0.09 -0.89
CA TYR A 80 17.05 -0.11 0.27
C TYR A 80 17.77 0.19 1.60
N LYS A 81 19.04 -0.25 1.77
CA LYS A 81 19.85 0.05 2.97
C LYS A 81 20.26 1.51 3.00
N ALA A 82 20.79 2.02 1.89
CA ALA A 82 21.15 3.43 1.78
C ALA A 82 19.93 4.32 2.06
N GLN A 83 18.77 3.97 1.50
CA GLN A 83 17.50 4.65 1.71
C GLN A 83 17.07 4.65 3.18
N TYR A 84 17.22 3.50 3.85
CA TYR A 84 16.91 3.34 5.27
C TYR A 84 17.82 4.20 6.15
N ILE A 85 19.12 4.22 5.85
CA ILE A 85 20.11 5.09 6.53
C ILE A 85 19.73 6.56 6.35
N THR A 86 19.50 7.01 5.11
CA THR A 86 19.09 8.40 4.81
C THR A 86 17.86 8.80 5.62
N ASN A 87 16.83 7.95 5.66
CA ASN A 87 15.59 8.22 6.40
C ASN A 87 15.82 8.38 7.90
N HIS A 88 16.70 7.57 8.49
CA HIS A 88 17.05 7.70 9.90
C HIS A 88 17.84 8.96 10.20
N PHE A 89 18.78 9.33 9.35
CA PHE A 89 19.51 10.60 9.51
C PHE A 89 18.59 11.81 9.36
N ILE A 90 17.66 11.79 8.40
CA ILE A 90 16.61 12.81 8.29
C ILE A 90 15.82 12.90 9.58
N LYS A 91 15.33 11.76 10.12
CA LYS A 91 14.58 11.73 11.38
C LYS A 91 15.37 12.29 12.55
N ALA A 92 16.63 11.90 12.70
CA ALA A 92 17.52 12.41 13.74
C ALA A 92 17.69 13.95 13.64
N LEU A 93 17.67 14.49 12.42
CA LEU A 93 17.91 15.90 12.13
C LEU A 93 16.63 16.72 11.87
N MET A 94 15.44 16.15 12.06
CA MET A 94 14.16 16.87 11.83
C MET A 94 14.05 18.13 12.69
N HIS A 95 14.56 18.09 13.92
CA HIS A 95 14.57 19.24 14.83
C HIS A 95 15.48 20.39 14.33
N LEU A 96 16.43 20.10 13.43
CA LEU A 96 17.27 21.08 12.74
C LEU A 96 16.71 21.46 11.36
N GLY A 97 15.50 21.05 11.02
CA GLY A 97 14.82 21.40 9.76
C GLY A 97 15.11 20.44 8.61
N ALA A 98 15.50 19.19 8.90
CA ALA A 98 15.55 18.16 7.86
C ALA A 98 14.15 17.88 7.30
N ASP A 99 14.03 17.85 5.97
CA ASP A 99 12.77 17.59 5.29
C ASP A 99 12.49 16.08 5.22
N GLY A 100 11.40 15.62 5.84
CA GLY A 100 10.94 14.23 5.81
C GLY A 100 10.65 13.68 4.41
N ALA A 101 10.35 14.56 3.44
CA ALA A 101 10.13 14.18 2.04
C ALA A 101 11.45 14.02 1.25
N CYS A 102 12.60 14.38 1.84
CA CYS A 102 13.91 14.42 1.19
C CYS A 102 14.67 13.08 1.24
N SER A 103 14.00 11.97 0.96
CA SER A 103 14.60 10.65 1.11
C SER A 103 15.25 10.08 -0.17
N ASP A 104 14.88 10.58 -1.35
CA ASP A 104 15.27 9.98 -2.63
C ASP A 104 16.79 9.91 -2.86
N LEU A 105 17.27 8.69 -3.11
CA LEU A 105 18.66 8.38 -3.43
C LEU A 105 19.12 8.93 -4.78
N SER A 106 18.22 9.30 -5.69
CA SER A 106 18.61 9.80 -7.02
C SER A 106 18.97 11.30 -7.06
N ARG A 107 18.94 11.99 -5.91
CA ARG A 107 19.12 13.44 -5.83
C ARG A 107 20.51 13.89 -6.28
N VAL A 108 20.51 15.00 -7.02
CA VAL A 108 21.72 15.70 -7.47
C VAL A 108 22.15 16.68 -6.39
N PHE A 109 23.34 16.49 -5.84
CA PHE A 109 23.96 17.42 -4.89
C PHE A 109 24.38 18.72 -5.56
N ARG A 110 24.41 19.81 -4.79
CA ARG A 110 24.91 21.09 -5.30
C ARG A 110 26.41 20.97 -5.55
N LEU A 111 26.90 21.64 -6.59
CA LEU A 111 28.34 21.66 -6.86
C LEU A 111 29.05 22.59 -5.85
N PRO A 112 30.13 22.13 -5.20
CA PRO A 112 30.98 22.97 -4.38
C PRO A 112 31.37 24.26 -5.12
N HIS A 113 31.30 25.40 -4.43
CA HIS A 113 31.64 26.74 -4.95
C HIS A 113 30.81 27.24 -6.15
N SER A 114 29.74 26.53 -6.54
CA SER A 114 28.80 27.03 -7.54
C SER A 114 27.99 28.22 -7.02
N VAL A 115 27.49 29.04 -7.93
CA VAL A 115 26.65 30.20 -7.62
C VAL A 115 25.18 29.78 -7.69
N HIS A 116 24.41 30.10 -6.66
CA HIS A 116 22.99 29.80 -6.65
C HIS A 116 22.25 30.75 -7.62
N SER A 117 21.67 30.20 -8.69
CA SER A 117 21.10 30.97 -9.80
C SER A 117 20.01 31.97 -9.40
N LYS A 118 19.23 31.68 -8.35
CA LYS A 118 18.13 32.56 -7.89
C LYS A 118 18.56 33.66 -6.91
N THR A 119 19.65 33.46 -6.17
CA THR A 119 20.06 34.39 -5.09
C THR A 119 21.40 35.05 -5.37
N GLY A 120 22.15 34.60 -6.39
CA GLY A 120 23.49 35.10 -6.72
C GLY A 120 24.56 34.78 -5.67
N LYS A 121 24.20 34.13 -4.56
CA LYS A 121 25.13 33.80 -3.48
C LYS A 121 25.93 32.55 -3.82
N LYS A 122 27.23 32.57 -3.51
CA LYS A 122 28.14 31.45 -3.65
C LYS A 122 27.84 30.39 -2.59
N ILE A 123 27.92 29.12 -2.97
CA ILE A 123 27.83 28.02 -2.01
C ILE A 123 29.14 27.91 -1.25
N GLU A 124 29.05 28.07 0.07
CA GLU A 124 30.16 27.81 0.98
C GLU A 124 30.26 26.32 1.28
N VAL A 125 31.47 25.86 1.57
CA VAL A 125 31.81 24.44 1.65
C VAL A 125 32.69 24.26 2.88
N ASP A 126 32.21 23.48 3.83
CA ASP A 126 33.00 23.09 5.00
C ASP A 126 33.36 21.61 4.88
N ILE A 127 34.66 21.30 4.89
CA ILE A 127 35.15 19.92 4.82
C ILE A 127 35.44 19.45 6.24
N TRP A 128 34.72 18.42 6.67
CA TRP A 128 34.82 17.85 8.00
C TRP A 128 35.79 16.66 8.03
N THR A 129 35.70 15.78 7.02
CA THR A 129 36.65 14.67 6.87
C THR A 129 36.79 14.21 5.42
N LYS A 130 38.02 13.82 5.07
CA LYS A 130 38.35 13.22 3.76
C LYS A 130 38.09 11.71 3.73
N ARG A 131 37.81 11.08 4.86
CA ARG A 131 37.60 9.62 4.98
C ARG A 131 36.26 9.23 4.37
N GLU A 132 36.27 8.42 3.33
CA GLU A 132 35.04 7.81 2.81
C GLU A 132 34.57 6.68 3.74
N TYR A 133 33.25 6.51 3.86
CA TYR A 133 32.63 5.49 4.70
C TYR A 133 32.35 4.21 3.92
N GLN A 134 32.39 3.05 4.58
CA GLN A 134 31.71 1.88 4.04
C GLN A 134 30.20 2.02 4.27
N LEU A 135 29.35 1.51 3.36
CA LEU A 135 27.89 1.57 3.57
C LEU A 135 27.48 0.88 4.88
N MET A 136 28.15 -0.23 5.23
CA MET A 136 27.89 -0.96 6.47
C MET A 136 28.31 -0.17 7.71
N GLU A 137 29.36 0.64 7.64
CA GLU A 137 29.76 1.52 8.74
C GLU A 137 28.66 2.57 9.01
N LEU A 138 28.07 3.16 7.96
CA LEU A 138 26.93 4.07 8.13
C LEU A 138 25.68 3.34 8.65
N TYR A 139 25.54 2.05 8.36
CA TYR A 139 24.42 1.24 8.85
C TYR A 139 24.51 0.94 10.35
N GLU A 140 25.70 0.97 10.95
CA GLU A 140 25.88 0.79 12.40
C GLU A 140 25.29 1.93 13.23
N TYR A 141 25.13 3.13 12.64
CA TYR A 141 24.51 4.29 13.27
C TYR A 141 22.97 4.24 13.28
N VAL A 142 22.37 3.21 12.67
CA VAL A 142 20.91 3.09 12.60
C VAL A 142 20.46 1.77 13.23
N PRO A 143 19.26 1.73 13.84
CA PRO A 143 18.71 0.48 14.34
C PRO A 143 18.71 -0.59 13.25
N PRO A 144 19.08 -1.84 13.57
CA PRO A 144 19.07 -2.89 12.57
C PRO A 144 17.66 -3.01 11.98
N MET A 145 17.58 -3.03 10.65
CA MET A 145 16.33 -3.31 9.97
C MET A 145 15.80 -4.65 10.48
N GLU A 146 14.67 -4.60 11.19
CA GLU A 146 13.94 -5.82 11.49
C GLU A 146 13.68 -6.54 10.17
N LYS A 147 13.99 -7.84 10.14
CA LYS A 147 13.57 -8.68 9.02
C LYS A 147 12.06 -8.54 9.00
N LYS A 148 11.53 -7.80 8.02
CA LYS A 148 10.09 -7.83 7.74
C LYS A 148 9.79 -9.28 7.43
N HIS A 149 9.27 -10.01 8.42
CA HIS A 149 8.60 -11.26 8.15
C HIS A 149 7.56 -10.90 7.10
N PRO A 150 7.54 -11.59 5.95
CA PRO A 150 6.56 -11.30 4.93
C PRO A 150 5.21 -11.41 5.61
N THR A 151 4.58 -10.25 5.86
CA THR A 151 3.20 -10.22 6.31
C THR A 151 2.47 -10.91 5.18
N LYS A 152 1.97 -12.13 5.43
CA LYS A 152 1.09 -12.81 4.48
C LYS A 152 0.03 -11.79 4.13
N ARG A 153 0.11 -11.19 2.94
CA ARG A 153 -0.96 -10.33 2.45
C ARG A 153 -2.18 -11.24 2.50
N LYS A 154 -3.15 -10.95 3.37
CA LYS A 154 -4.45 -11.61 3.30
C LYS A 154 -4.87 -11.40 1.85
N GLY A 155 -5.00 -12.49 1.10
CA GLY A 155 -5.36 -12.42 -0.31
C GLY A 155 -6.59 -11.54 -0.40
N ILE A 156 -6.50 -10.45 -1.16
CA ILE A 156 -7.70 -9.70 -1.51
C ILE A 156 -8.47 -10.65 -2.41
N ILE A 157 -9.63 -11.13 -1.94
CA ILE A 157 -10.57 -11.82 -2.81
C ILE A 157 -11.03 -10.75 -3.80
N GLN A 158 -10.41 -10.71 -4.98
CA GLN A 158 -10.90 -9.90 -6.07
C GLN A 158 -12.17 -10.56 -6.58
N THR A 159 -13.32 -10.02 -6.19
CA THR A 159 -14.58 -10.35 -6.83
C THR A 159 -14.55 -9.74 -8.23
N PHE A 160 -14.31 -10.56 -9.24
CA PHE A 160 -14.49 -10.13 -10.63
C PHE A 160 -15.96 -9.71 -10.83
N PRO A 161 -16.24 -8.61 -11.54
CA PRO A 161 -17.61 -8.28 -11.91
C PRO A 161 -18.19 -9.44 -12.74
N ALA A 162 -19.44 -9.81 -12.47
CA ALA A 162 -20.11 -10.88 -13.20
C ALA A 162 -20.04 -10.60 -14.72
N PRO A 163 -19.67 -11.59 -15.56
CA PRO A 163 -19.64 -11.42 -17.01
C PRO A 163 -21.00 -10.91 -17.54
N LYS A 164 -20.97 -10.05 -18.57
CA LYS A 164 -22.20 -9.59 -19.24
C LYS A 164 -23.01 -10.80 -19.71
N GLY A 165 -24.26 -10.91 -19.25
CA GLY A 165 -25.16 -12.03 -19.59
C GLY A 165 -25.37 -13.07 -18.49
N VAL A 166 -24.66 -12.98 -17.36
CA VAL A 166 -24.96 -13.83 -16.19
C VAL A 166 -26.16 -13.24 -15.44
N MET A 167 -27.26 -13.98 -15.40
CA MET A 167 -28.43 -13.67 -14.59
C MET A 167 -28.00 -13.46 -13.13
N THR A 168 -28.43 -12.36 -12.52
CA THR A 168 -28.32 -12.21 -11.05
C THR A 168 -29.04 -13.39 -10.37
N LEU A 169 -28.61 -13.78 -9.16
CA LEU A 169 -29.32 -14.82 -8.39
C LEU A 169 -30.82 -14.52 -8.24
N TYR A 170 -31.18 -13.24 -8.14
CA TYR A 170 -32.57 -12.79 -8.11
C TYR A 170 -33.31 -13.11 -9.42
N SER A 171 -32.75 -12.73 -10.57
CA SER A 171 -33.39 -12.98 -11.88
C SER A 171 -33.45 -14.46 -12.23
N LEU A 172 -32.41 -15.23 -11.87
CA LEU A 172 -32.39 -16.68 -12.05
C LEU A 172 -33.49 -17.37 -11.24
N ASN A 173 -33.58 -17.07 -9.93
CA ASN A 173 -34.60 -17.69 -9.08
C ASN A 173 -36.01 -17.24 -9.46
N THR A 174 -36.19 -16.00 -9.91
CA THR A 174 -37.49 -15.53 -10.43
C THR A 174 -37.93 -16.32 -11.65
N ALA A 175 -37.03 -16.54 -12.62
CA ALA A 175 -37.31 -17.39 -13.78
C ALA A 175 -37.65 -18.84 -13.35
N ARG A 176 -36.86 -19.40 -12.42
CA ARG A 176 -37.09 -20.75 -11.89
C ARG A 176 -38.44 -20.90 -11.18
N LYS A 177 -38.88 -19.90 -10.41
CA LYS A 177 -40.22 -19.88 -9.78
C LYS A 177 -41.31 -19.98 -10.83
N VAL A 178 -41.22 -19.16 -11.89
CA VAL A 178 -42.20 -19.14 -12.99
C VAL A 178 -42.21 -20.46 -13.74
N ASP A 179 -41.05 -21.06 -14.01
CA ASP A 179 -40.95 -22.36 -14.67
C ASP A 179 -41.61 -23.47 -13.84
N LEU A 180 -41.41 -23.48 -12.52
CA LEU A 180 -42.05 -24.44 -11.61
C LEU A 180 -43.57 -24.30 -11.62
N GLU A 181 -44.10 -23.07 -11.57
CA GLU A 181 -45.54 -22.81 -11.70
C GLU A 181 -46.07 -23.30 -13.05
N LYS A 182 -45.30 -23.10 -14.12
CA LYS A 182 -45.67 -23.55 -15.47
C LYS A 182 -45.69 -25.07 -15.58
N ILE A 183 -44.78 -25.78 -14.93
CA ILE A 183 -44.78 -27.25 -14.88
C ILE A 183 -46.08 -27.76 -14.23
N VAL A 184 -46.48 -27.16 -13.11
CA VAL A 184 -47.74 -27.53 -12.41
C VAL A 184 -48.94 -27.28 -13.32
N GLU A 185 -48.97 -26.13 -14.00
CA GLU A 185 -50.02 -25.79 -14.96
C GLU A 185 -50.09 -26.77 -16.13
N MET A 186 -48.96 -27.07 -16.78
CA MET A 186 -48.89 -27.99 -17.93
C MET A 186 -49.29 -29.42 -17.56
N ARG A 187 -49.04 -29.82 -16.32
CA ARG A 187 -49.44 -31.12 -15.77
C ARG A 187 -50.82 -31.12 -15.13
N LYS A 188 -51.56 -30.00 -15.21
CA LYS A 188 -52.90 -29.84 -14.63
C LYS A 188 -52.96 -30.24 -13.14
N GLY A 189 -51.89 -29.98 -12.39
CA GLY A 189 -51.80 -30.32 -10.97
C GLY A 189 -51.37 -31.76 -10.65
N GLU A 190 -51.15 -32.64 -11.64
CA GLU A 190 -50.68 -34.01 -11.41
C GLU A 190 -49.16 -34.06 -11.24
N ILE A 191 -48.71 -34.22 -9.99
CA ILE A 191 -47.28 -34.24 -9.62
C ILE A 191 -46.99 -35.46 -8.74
N ASP A 192 -46.24 -36.42 -9.28
CA ASP A 192 -45.87 -37.66 -8.57
C ASP A 192 -45.08 -37.39 -7.28
N HIS A 193 -44.03 -36.57 -7.36
CA HIS A 193 -43.17 -36.20 -6.25
C HIS A 193 -43.51 -34.81 -5.70
N ARG A 194 -44.75 -34.63 -5.26
CA ARG A 194 -45.27 -33.34 -4.78
C ARG A 194 -44.48 -32.73 -3.62
N HIS A 195 -43.94 -33.54 -2.71
CA HIS A 195 -43.08 -33.05 -1.62
C HIS A 195 -41.80 -32.38 -2.13
N ASP A 196 -41.12 -33.00 -3.10
CA ASP A 196 -39.90 -32.45 -3.70
C ASP A 196 -40.20 -31.17 -4.48
N MET A 197 -41.32 -31.15 -5.21
CA MET A 197 -41.79 -29.96 -5.94
C MET A 197 -42.04 -28.79 -4.98
N THR A 198 -42.76 -29.04 -3.88
CA THR A 198 -43.03 -28.05 -2.83
C THR A 198 -41.74 -27.55 -2.19
N TYR A 199 -40.80 -28.44 -1.86
CA TYR A 199 -39.52 -28.06 -1.27
C TYR A 199 -38.67 -27.19 -2.21
N ILE A 200 -38.52 -27.61 -3.48
CA ILE A 200 -37.76 -26.86 -4.48
C ILE A 200 -38.37 -25.48 -4.70
N TYR A 201 -39.70 -25.39 -4.73
CA TYR A 201 -40.41 -24.12 -4.88
C TYR A 201 -40.25 -23.21 -3.66
N ALA A 202 -40.40 -23.75 -2.45
CA ALA A 202 -40.21 -23.02 -1.21
C ALA A 202 -38.79 -22.46 -1.10
N PHE A 203 -37.78 -23.30 -1.36
CA PHE A 203 -36.37 -22.91 -1.39
C PHE A 203 -36.10 -21.79 -2.40
N THR A 204 -36.61 -21.95 -3.63
CA THR A 204 -36.46 -20.93 -4.69
C THR A 204 -37.10 -19.60 -4.27
N THR A 205 -38.27 -19.63 -3.65
CA THR A 205 -39.00 -18.44 -3.19
C THR A 205 -38.34 -17.77 -1.98
N ALA A 206 -37.78 -18.55 -1.06
CA ALA A 206 -37.03 -18.05 0.09
C ALA A 206 -35.79 -17.24 -0.36
N LEU A 207 -35.10 -17.69 -1.40
CA LEU A 207 -33.95 -16.98 -1.97
C LEU A 207 -34.31 -15.64 -2.64
N ILE A 208 -35.55 -15.48 -3.10
CA ILE A 208 -36.06 -14.24 -3.72
C ILE A 208 -36.53 -13.26 -2.65
N VAL A 209 -37.43 -13.71 -1.77
CA VAL A 209 -38.24 -12.84 -0.91
C VAL A 209 -37.58 -12.61 0.45
N LYS A 210 -36.74 -13.56 0.91
CA LYS A 210 -36.02 -13.52 2.19
C LYS A 210 -36.92 -13.23 3.40
N HIS A 211 -38.19 -13.61 3.32
CA HIS A 211 -39.18 -13.44 4.37
C HIS A 211 -40.00 -14.73 4.53
N GLN A 212 -39.87 -15.36 5.69
CA GLN A 212 -40.42 -16.70 5.94
C GLN A 212 -41.94 -16.78 5.78
N GLY A 213 -42.68 -15.79 6.28
CA GLY A 213 -44.15 -15.79 6.17
C GLY A 213 -44.65 -15.73 4.72
N ALA A 214 -43.93 -14.98 3.87
CA ALA A 214 -44.30 -14.83 2.46
C ALA A 214 -43.92 -16.09 1.65
N THR A 215 -42.80 -16.74 1.98
CA THR A 215 -42.43 -18.04 1.41
C THR A 215 -43.50 -19.10 1.71
N VAL A 216 -43.97 -19.16 2.96
CA VAL A 216 -45.02 -20.11 3.37
C VAL A 216 -46.31 -19.86 2.60
N GLU A 217 -46.75 -18.61 2.52
CA GLU A 217 -47.98 -18.23 1.80
C GLU A 217 -47.90 -18.62 0.31
N MET A 218 -46.81 -18.28 -0.38
CA MET A 218 -46.62 -18.63 -1.79
C MET A 218 -46.55 -20.13 -2.01
N THR A 219 -45.93 -20.88 -1.09
CA THR A 219 -45.82 -22.33 -1.18
C THR A 219 -47.18 -23.01 -1.00
N LEU A 220 -48.02 -22.48 -0.10
CA LEU A 220 -49.41 -22.92 0.05
C LEU A 220 -50.22 -22.66 -1.23
N GLN A 221 -50.10 -21.46 -1.81
CA GLN A 221 -50.76 -21.12 -3.08
C GLN A 221 -50.35 -22.04 -4.23
N LEU A 222 -49.10 -22.53 -4.26
CA LEU A 222 -48.69 -23.53 -5.25
C LEU A 222 -49.32 -24.90 -4.96
N ASN A 223 -49.30 -25.33 -3.70
CA ASN A 223 -49.86 -26.63 -3.29
C ASN A 223 -51.36 -26.73 -3.58
N ASP A 224 -52.10 -25.63 -3.45
CA ASP A 224 -53.53 -25.56 -3.76
C ASP A 224 -53.83 -25.79 -5.26
N ARG A 225 -52.81 -25.69 -6.13
CA ARG A 225 -52.92 -26.00 -7.56
C ARG A 225 -52.67 -27.47 -7.90
N PHE A 226 -52.32 -28.29 -6.93
CA PHE A 226 -52.17 -29.73 -7.13
C PHE A 226 -53.52 -30.43 -7.16
N THR A 227 -53.61 -31.53 -7.90
CA THR A 227 -54.81 -32.37 -7.95
C THR A 227 -55.06 -33.08 -6.62
N ASP A 228 -53.99 -33.44 -5.90
CA ASP A 228 -54.00 -33.95 -4.52
C ASP A 228 -53.10 -33.07 -3.64
N PRO A 229 -53.63 -31.97 -3.07
CA PRO A 229 -52.87 -31.07 -2.22
C PRO A 229 -52.36 -31.76 -0.95
N GLN A 230 -51.12 -31.44 -0.55
CA GLN A 230 -50.59 -31.87 0.73
C GLN A 230 -51.31 -31.17 1.90
N LYS A 231 -51.25 -31.76 3.09
CA LYS A 231 -51.79 -31.14 4.32
C LYS A 231 -51.06 -29.84 4.59
N THR A 232 -51.80 -28.78 4.94
CA THR A 232 -51.26 -27.43 5.24
C THR A 232 -50.08 -27.48 6.21
N ARG A 233 -50.16 -28.29 7.27
CA ARG A 233 -49.09 -28.45 8.26
C ARG A 233 -47.79 -29.01 7.69
N GLU A 234 -47.86 -29.88 6.69
CA GLU A 234 -46.69 -30.48 6.03
C GLU A 234 -46.02 -29.46 5.10
N VAL A 235 -46.82 -28.67 4.37
CA VAL A 235 -46.34 -27.59 3.51
C VAL A 235 -45.68 -26.49 4.33
N GLU A 236 -46.31 -26.08 5.44
CA GLU A 236 -45.74 -25.09 6.36
C GLU A 236 -44.41 -25.55 6.94
N ARG A 237 -44.30 -26.82 7.36
CA ARG A 237 -43.04 -27.38 7.86
C ARG A 237 -41.97 -27.32 6.78
N THR A 238 -42.29 -27.82 5.58
CA THR A 238 -41.37 -27.83 4.44
C THR A 238 -40.90 -26.43 4.07
N ALA A 239 -41.79 -25.44 4.06
CA ALA A 239 -41.44 -24.06 3.72
C ALA A 239 -40.68 -23.32 4.82
N LYS A 240 -40.75 -23.78 6.08
CA LYS A 240 -39.95 -23.26 7.19
C LYS A 240 -38.56 -23.89 7.26
N ASP A 241 -38.42 -25.13 6.79
CA ASP A 241 -37.18 -25.89 6.75
C ASP A 241 -36.32 -25.64 5.50
N ALA A 242 -36.89 -25.01 4.46
CA ALA A 242 -36.23 -24.65 3.20
C ALA A 242 -35.49 -23.31 3.29
#